data_AF-A0AAD9KD54-F1
#
_entry.id   AF-A0AAD9KD54-F1
#
_cell.length_a   1.000
_cell.length_b   1.000
_cell.length_c   1.000
_cell.angle_alpha   90.00
_cell.angle_beta   90.00
_cell.angle_gamma   90.00
#
_symmetry.space_group_name_H-M   'P 1'
#
loop_
_entity.id
_entity.type
_entity.pdbx_description
1 polymer ?
#
loop_
_entity_poly.entity_id
_entity_poly.type
_entity_poly.pdbx_seq_one_letter_code
_entity_poly.pdbx_strand_id
1 'polypeptide(L)'
;MKIAAESFGCNVTAVVTDNERKMNSMHENLKEDNPSLTVYGCLSHWLNLLGQDVTPSQAISQIVEVNKYFRNHHVPGTLLSEATGSVKPQLPSDTCWNSQLTCVMNHVTFYSLIYIRRKPQYCGRIFSDLLLVSYAYLVFFFVQMK
;
A
#
# COMPACT_ATOMS: atom_id res chain seq x y z
N MET A 1 -11.95 -16.56 -25.15
CA MET A 1 -11.84 -18.04 -25.00
C MET A 1 -11.63 -18.73 -26.34
N LYS A 2 -12.57 -18.61 -27.30
CA LYS A 2 -12.48 -19.21 -28.65
C LYS A 2 -11.17 -18.90 -29.38
N ILE A 3 -10.76 -17.62 -29.40
CA ILE A 3 -9.50 -17.19 -30.03
C ILE A 3 -8.28 -17.93 -29.46
N ALA A 4 -8.21 -18.10 -28.14
CA ALA A 4 -7.09 -18.81 -27.51
C ALA A 4 -7.12 -20.31 -27.83
N ALA A 5 -8.30 -20.93 -27.82
CA ALA A 5 -8.46 -22.33 -28.20
C ALA A 5 -8.06 -22.58 -29.66
N GLU A 6 -8.47 -21.69 -30.57
CA GLU A 6 -8.15 -21.76 -32.00
C GLU A 6 -6.66 -21.49 -32.27
N SER A 7 -6.08 -20.49 -31.60
CA SER A 7 -4.68 -20.08 -31.83
C SER A 7 -3.66 -21.07 -31.23
N PHE A 8 -4.01 -21.70 -30.11
CA PHE A 8 -3.07 -22.55 -29.35
C PHE A 8 -3.48 -24.03 -29.32
N GLY A 9 -4.60 -24.40 -29.96
CA GLY A 9 -5.10 -25.78 -29.98
C GLY A 9 -5.40 -26.34 -28.59
N CYS A 10 -5.74 -25.47 -27.63
CA CYS A 10 -5.89 -25.84 -26.23
C CYS A 10 -7.34 -25.71 -25.73
N ASN A 11 -7.71 -26.51 -24.73
CA ASN A 11 -8.97 -26.34 -24.03
C ASN A 11 -8.73 -25.48 -22.78
N VAL A 12 -9.36 -24.30 -22.72
CA VAL A 12 -9.23 -23.41 -21.57
C VAL A 12 -10.27 -23.79 -20.52
N THR A 13 -9.80 -24.34 -19.40
CA THR A 13 -10.64 -24.85 -18.31
C THR A 13 -10.85 -23.86 -17.17
N ALA A 14 -9.93 -22.90 -17.02
CA ALA A 14 -10.01 -21.88 -16.00
C ALA A 14 -9.38 -20.55 -16.45
N VAL A 15 -9.81 -19.47 -15.82
CA VAL A 15 -9.25 -18.13 -15.99
C VAL A 15 -9.07 -17.46 -14.63
N VAL A 16 -7.95 -16.76 -14.47
CA VAL A 16 -7.68 -15.93 -13.29
C VAL A 16 -7.60 -14.48 -13.75
N THR A 17 -8.38 -13.61 -13.13
CA THR A 17 -8.35 -12.17 -13.44
C THR A 17 -8.12 -11.35 -12.18
N ASP A 18 -7.89 -10.04 -12.32
CA ASP A 18 -7.96 -9.16 -11.16
C ASP A 18 -9.39 -9.12 -10.56
N ASN A 19 -9.52 -8.55 -9.35
CA ASN A 19 -10.78 -8.51 -8.59
C ASN A 19 -11.41 -7.11 -8.60
N GLU A 20 -11.08 -6.28 -9.58
CA GLU A 20 -11.73 -4.98 -9.73
C GLU A 20 -13.23 -5.17 -10.03
N ARG A 21 -14.06 -4.23 -9.61
CA ARG A 21 -15.52 -4.36 -9.62
C ARG A 21 -16.10 -4.65 -11.01
N LYS A 22 -15.51 -4.13 -12.08
CA LYS A 22 -15.91 -4.37 -13.47
C LYS A 22 -15.57 -5.79 -13.92
N MET A 23 -14.56 -6.43 -13.31
CA MET A 23 -14.23 -7.82 -13.59
C MET A 23 -15.30 -8.78 -13.11
N ASN A 24 -16.09 -8.42 -12.09
CA ASN A 24 -17.23 -9.24 -11.67
C ASN A 24 -18.26 -9.42 -12.80
N SER A 25 -18.56 -8.36 -13.54
CA SER A 25 -19.45 -8.44 -14.71
C SER A 25 -18.82 -9.29 -15.83
N MET A 26 -17.50 -9.21 -16.01
CA MET A 26 -16.79 -10.10 -16.94
C MET A 26 -16.88 -11.56 -16.49
N HIS A 27 -16.82 -11.87 -15.19
CA HIS A 27 -16.94 -13.23 -14.68
C HIS A 27 -18.31 -13.83 -14.98
N GLU A 28 -19.37 -13.04 -14.84
CA GLU A 28 -20.74 -13.43 -15.18
C GLU A 28 -20.85 -13.75 -16.67
N ASN A 29 -20.44 -12.83 -17.54
CA ASN A 29 -20.45 -13.04 -18.99
C ASN A 29 -19.64 -14.28 -19.42
N LEU A 30 -18.49 -14.51 -18.81
CA LEU A 30 -17.64 -15.67 -19.11
C LEU A 30 -18.29 -17.00 -18.69
N LYS A 31 -19.06 -17.01 -17.60
CA LYS A 31 -19.80 -18.17 -17.14
C LYS A 31 -21.06 -18.42 -17.96
N GLU A 32 -21.71 -17.36 -18.45
CA GLU A 32 -22.82 -17.47 -19.41
C GLU A 32 -22.34 -18.07 -20.74
N ASP A 33 -21.21 -17.58 -21.27
CA ASP A 33 -20.62 -18.07 -22.51
C ASP A 33 -20.08 -19.50 -22.40
N ASN A 34 -19.58 -19.89 -21.22
CA ASN A 34 -19.07 -21.23 -20.96
C ASN A 34 -19.30 -21.65 -19.50
N PRO A 35 -20.41 -22.36 -19.21
CA PRO A 35 -20.74 -22.78 -17.84
C PRO A 35 -19.72 -23.74 -17.20
N SER A 36 -18.91 -24.43 -18.01
CA SER A 36 -17.85 -25.33 -17.51
C SER A 36 -16.55 -24.59 -17.13
N LEU A 37 -16.46 -23.30 -17.46
CA LEU A 37 -15.30 -22.48 -17.18
C LEU A 37 -15.22 -22.11 -15.69
N THR A 38 -14.09 -22.42 -15.07
CA THR A 38 -13.85 -21.96 -13.71
C THR A 38 -13.20 -20.57 -13.72
N VAL A 39 -13.84 -19.60 -13.05
CA VAL A 39 -13.35 -18.22 -12.99
C VAL A 39 -12.87 -17.93 -11.57
N TYR A 40 -11.60 -17.53 -11.44
CA TYR A 40 -10.98 -17.18 -10.17
C TYR A 40 -10.58 -15.71 -10.13
N GLY A 41 -10.67 -15.15 -8.93
CA GLY A 41 -10.02 -13.88 -8.61
C GLY A 41 -8.53 -14.06 -8.32
N CYS A 42 -7.74 -13.00 -8.55
CA CYS A 42 -6.32 -12.96 -8.23
C CYS A 42 -6.13 -12.99 -6.70
N LEU A 43 -5.47 -14.04 -6.21
CA LEU A 43 -5.14 -14.19 -4.79
C LEU A 43 -4.26 -13.06 -4.26
N SER A 44 -3.28 -12.61 -5.06
CA SER A 44 -2.42 -11.49 -4.69
C SER A 44 -3.21 -10.20 -4.47
N HIS A 45 -4.26 -9.99 -5.25
CA HIS A 45 -5.14 -8.84 -5.07
C HIS A 45 -6.01 -8.98 -3.81
N TRP A 46 -6.53 -10.17 -3.52
CA TRP A 46 -7.23 -10.45 -2.25
C TRP A 46 -6.35 -10.21 -1.03
N LEU A 47 -5.09 -10.65 -1.06
CA LEU A 47 -4.15 -10.40 0.04
C LEU A 47 -3.85 -8.91 0.23
N ASN A 48 -3.76 -8.14 -0.86
CA ASN A 48 -3.61 -6.69 -0.78
C ASN A 48 -4.84 -6.02 -0.15
N LEU A 49 -6.05 -6.42 -0.53
CA LEU A 49 -7.30 -5.91 0.06
C LEU A 49 -7.41 -6.29 1.54
N LEU A 50 -7.10 -7.55 1.89
CA LEU A 50 -7.08 -8.00 3.28
C LEU A 50 -6.08 -7.19 4.12
N GLY A 51 -4.89 -6.90 3.56
CA GLY A 51 -3.91 -6.03 4.21
C GLY A 51 -4.48 -4.64 4.51
N GLN A 52 -5.26 -4.07 3.58
CA GLN A 52 -5.92 -2.79 3.78
C GLN A 52 -6.97 -2.84 4.89
N ASP A 53 -7.77 -3.91 4.94
CA ASP A 53 -8.84 -4.09 5.93
C ASP A 53 -8.32 -4.37 7.34
N VAL A 54 -7.22 -5.14 7.46
CA VAL A 54 -6.64 -5.51 8.76
C VAL A 54 -5.80 -4.37 9.34
N THR A 55 -5.27 -3.48 8.50
CA THR A 55 -4.43 -2.39 8.99
C THR A 55 -5.27 -1.34 9.73
N PRO A 56 -4.90 -0.93 10.97
CA PRO A 56 -5.64 0.07 11.72
C PRO A 56 -5.79 1.39 10.96
N SER A 57 -7.03 1.80 10.70
CA SER A 57 -7.35 2.99 9.92
C SER A 57 -6.75 4.27 10.50
N GLN A 58 -6.71 4.39 11.83
CA GLN A 58 -6.09 5.52 12.53
C GLN A 58 -4.58 5.60 12.27
N ALA A 59 -3.86 4.48 12.32
CA ALA A 59 -2.42 4.44 12.10
C ALA A 59 -2.08 4.83 10.66
N ILE A 60 -2.82 4.30 9.68
CA ILE A 60 -2.62 4.65 8.27
C ILE A 60 -2.94 6.11 8.00
N SER A 61 -4.02 6.65 8.60
CA SER A 61 -4.37 8.06 8.47
C SER A 61 -3.23 8.98 8.92
N GLN A 62 -2.64 8.71 10.09
CA GLN A 62 -1.51 9.47 10.61
C GLN A 62 -0.28 9.39 9.69
N ILE A 63 0.07 8.18 9.22
CA ILE A 63 1.18 7.98 8.28
C ILE A 63 0.95 8.76 6.98
N VAL A 64 -0.28 8.74 6.46
CA VAL A 64 -0.68 9.46 5.25
C VAL A 64 -0.57 10.97 5.43
N GLU A 65 -0.97 11.52 6.57
CA GLU A 65 -0.83 12.96 6.87
C GLU A 65 0.64 13.39 6.87
N VAL A 66 1.50 12.62 7.53
CA VAL A 66 2.94 12.88 7.55
C VAL A 66 3.50 12.82 6.12
N ASN A 67 3.18 11.77 5.35
CA ASN A 67 3.65 11.65 3.96
C ASN A 67 3.10 12.76 3.06
N LYS A 68 1.85 13.22 3.27
CA LYS A 68 1.28 14.39 2.58
C LYS A 68 2.06 15.66 2.90
N TYR A 69 2.44 15.87 4.17
CA TYR A 69 3.20 17.05 4.58
C TYR A 69 4.52 17.15 3.81
N PHE A 70 5.31 16.07 3.79
CA PHE A 70 6.60 16.04 3.08
C PHE A 70 6.47 16.05 1.55
N ARG A 71 5.39 15.48 1.00
CA ARG A 71 5.14 15.47 -0.44
C ARG A 71 4.69 16.84 -0.97
N ASN A 72 3.86 17.56 -0.22
CA ASN A 72 3.14 18.74 -0.71
C ASN A 72 3.79 20.06 -0.30
N HIS A 73 4.66 20.08 0.71
CA HIS A 73 5.37 21.30 1.11
C HIS A 73 6.76 21.35 0.49
N HIS A 74 7.07 22.49 -0.14
CA HIS A 74 8.33 22.69 -0.85
C HIS A 74 9.55 22.45 0.05
N VAL A 75 9.61 23.12 1.21
CA VAL A 75 10.77 23.04 2.12
C VAL A 75 10.98 21.61 2.67
N PRO A 76 9.99 20.94 3.30
CA PRO A 76 10.11 19.55 3.72
C PRO A 76 10.45 18.59 2.58
N GLY A 77 9.89 18.79 1.39
CA GLY A 77 10.18 17.97 0.21
C GLY A 77 11.63 18.11 -0.27
N THR A 78 12.16 19.33 -0.30
CA THR A 78 13.58 19.58 -0.61
C THR A 78 14.49 18.94 0.43
N LEU A 79 14.21 19.15 1.72
CA LEU A 79 14.98 18.56 2.81
C LEU A 79 14.99 17.02 2.77
N LEU A 80 13.88 16.42 2.37
CA LEU A 80 13.81 14.97 2.17
C LEU A 80 14.69 14.54 1.01
N SER A 81 14.62 15.23 -0.14
CA SER A 81 15.41 14.89 -1.34
C SER A 81 16.93 14.98 -1.14
N GLU A 82 17.38 15.84 -0.21
CA GLU A 82 18.79 15.96 0.16
C GLU A 82 19.30 14.76 0.97
N ALA A 83 18.41 13.98 1.60
CA ALA A 83 18.80 12.80 2.36
C ALA A 83 19.18 11.65 1.43
N THR A 84 20.35 11.06 1.65
CA THR A 84 20.87 9.94 0.85
C THR A 84 19.94 8.73 0.95
N GLY A 85 19.50 8.23 -0.21
CA GLY A 85 18.59 7.09 -0.30
C GLY A 85 17.11 7.44 -0.11
N SER A 86 16.76 8.73 0.02
CA SER A 86 15.37 9.17 0.13
C SER A 86 14.57 8.89 -1.14
N VAL A 87 13.30 8.53 -0.96
CA VAL A 87 12.33 8.40 -2.05
C VAL A 87 11.16 9.33 -1.78
N LYS A 88 10.61 9.91 -2.85
CA LYS A 88 9.43 10.76 -2.75
C LYS A 88 8.27 10.00 -2.08
N PRO A 89 7.62 10.55 -1.04
CA PRO A 89 6.58 9.83 -0.31
C PRO A 89 5.43 9.45 -1.24
N GLN A 90 5.14 8.16 -1.28
CA GLN A 90 3.98 7.60 -1.97
C GLN A 90 2.76 7.64 -1.04
N LEU A 91 1.60 7.94 -1.62
CA LEU A 91 0.32 7.89 -0.91
C LEU A 91 -0.41 6.62 -1.32
N PRO A 92 -1.18 6.00 -0.40
CA PRO A 92 -2.00 4.85 -0.75
C PRO A 92 -3.01 5.26 -1.83
N SER A 93 -3.30 4.32 -2.72
CA SER A 93 -4.28 4.44 -3.79
C SER A 93 -5.01 3.12 -3.91
N ASP A 94 -6.33 3.20 -4.02
CA ASP A 94 -7.21 2.03 -4.06
C ASP A 94 -6.96 1.16 -5.30
N THR A 95 -6.46 1.75 -6.39
CA THR A 95 -6.20 1.07 -7.67
C THR A 95 -4.77 0.57 -7.82
N CYS A 96 -3.84 1.02 -6.97
CA CYS A 96 -2.42 0.67 -7.09
C CYS A 96 -2.05 -0.38 -6.05
N TRP A 97 -1.60 -1.54 -6.54
CA TRP A 97 -1.20 -2.67 -5.70
C TRP A 97 -0.06 -2.28 -4.75
N ASN A 98 -0.14 -2.73 -3.50
CA ASN A 98 0.86 -2.49 -2.45
C ASN A 98 1.14 -1.00 -2.16
N SER A 99 0.28 -0.09 -2.59
CA SER A 99 0.47 1.36 -2.38
C SER A 99 0.44 1.71 -0.88
N GLN A 100 -0.42 1.06 -0.10
CA GLN A 100 -0.46 1.20 1.37
C GLN A 100 0.83 0.66 2.01
N LEU A 101 1.28 -0.53 1.63
CA LEU A 101 2.54 -1.09 2.12
C LEU A 101 3.71 -0.17 1.79
N THR A 102 3.77 0.35 0.56
CA THR A 102 4.81 1.29 0.13
C THR A 102 4.76 2.60 0.92
N CYS A 103 3.56 3.12 1.22
CA CYS A 103 3.36 4.29 2.06
C CYS A 103 3.94 4.08 3.48
N VAL A 104 3.64 2.92 4.09
CA VAL A 104 4.14 2.53 5.41
C VAL A 104 5.65 2.30 5.39
N MET A 105 6.17 1.57 4.40
CA MET A 105 7.61 1.28 4.29
C MET A 105 8.43 2.55 4.08
N ASN A 106 7.95 3.48 3.25
CA ASN A 106 8.57 4.80 3.11
C ASN A 106 8.58 5.54 4.46
N HIS A 107 7.48 5.45 5.21
CA HIS A 107 7.38 6.07 6.53
C HIS A 107 8.40 5.48 7.53
N VAL A 108 8.49 4.15 7.61
CA VAL A 108 9.42 3.49 8.53
C VAL A 108 10.88 3.76 8.13
N THR A 109 11.20 3.68 6.84
CA THR A 109 12.59 3.77 6.34
C THR A 109 13.14 5.19 6.38
N PHE A 110 12.37 6.20 5.96
CA PHE A 110 12.91 7.56 5.85
C PHE A 110 12.83 8.36 7.13
N TYR A 111 11.76 8.19 7.91
CA TYR A 111 11.57 9.02 9.08
C TYR A 111 12.47 8.55 10.22
N SER A 112 12.71 7.24 10.37
CA SER A 112 13.76 6.76 11.28
C SER A 112 15.13 7.39 10.97
N LEU A 113 15.50 7.54 9.68
CA LEU A 113 16.74 8.20 9.27
C LEU A 113 16.76 9.71 9.55
N ILE A 114 15.68 10.44 9.25
CA ILE A 114 15.60 11.90 9.52
C ILE A 114 15.65 12.19 11.02
N TYR A 115 14.93 11.41 11.84
CA TYR A 115 14.87 11.59 13.28
C TYR A 115 16.19 11.23 13.99
N ILE A 116 16.92 10.22 13.52
CA ILE A 116 18.21 9.82 14.12
C ILE A 116 19.34 10.80 13.73
N ARG A 117 19.30 11.37 12.51
CA ARG A 117 20.43 12.16 11.98
C ARG A 117 20.38 13.67 12.28
N ARG A 118 19.26 14.23 12.74
CA ARG A 118 19.14 15.67 13.06
C ARG A 118 18.80 15.93 14.54
N LYS A 119 19.82 16.27 15.33
CA LYS A 119 19.69 16.90 16.66
C LYS A 119 19.05 18.32 16.56
N PRO A 120 18.51 18.87 17.66
CA PRO A 120 17.35 19.76 17.66
C PRO A 120 17.75 21.21 17.39
N GLN A 121 17.63 21.67 16.14
CA GLN A 121 17.74 23.10 15.84
C GLN A 121 16.49 23.70 15.18
N TYR A 122 15.47 22.88 14.87
CA TYR A 122 14.21 23.34 14.25
C TYR A 122 12.96 22.83 15.00
N CYS A 123 13.12 22.46 16.27
CA CYS A 123 12.11 21.75 17.04
C CYS A 123 11.15 22.73 17.76
N GLY A 124 10.17 23.26 17.02
CA GLY A 124 9.04 24.00 17.57
C GLY A 124 7.76 23.15 17.60
N ARG A 125 7.27 22.86 18.82
CA ARG A 125 5.91 22.43 19.23
C ARG A 125 5.18 21.24 18.56
N ILE A 126 5.57 20.75 17.39
CA ILE A 126 4.95 19.55 16.76
C ILE A 126 5.64 18.24 17.21
N PHE A 127 6.78 18.37 17.89
CA PHE A 127 7.70 17.25 18.13
C PHE A 127 7.37 16.44 19.40
N SER A 128 6.71 16.99 20.42
CA SER A 128 6.39 16.25 21.65
C SER A 128 5.32 15.18 21.42
N ASP A 129 4.33 15.52 20.59
CA ASP A 129 3.11 14.71 20.50
C ASP A 129 3.29 13.56 19.50
N LEU A 130 4.08 13.74 18.43
CA LEU A 130 4.44 12.66 17.50
C LEU A 130 5.47 11.67 18.07
N LEU A 131 6.36 12.11 18.97
CA LEU A 131 7.35 11.25 19.63
C LEU A 131 6.69 10.22 20.53
N LEU A 132 5.64 10.62 21.28
CA LEU A 132 4.91 9.70 22.14
C LEU A 132 4.16 8.66 21.31
N VAL A 133 3.56 9.09 20.19
CA VAL A 133 2.76 8.21 19.32
C VAL A 133 3.66 7.21 18.59
N SER A 134 4.74 7.64 17.94
CA SER A 134 5.64 6.75 17.21
C SER A 134 6.36 5.75 18.13
N TYR A 135 6.84 6.20 19.30
CA TYR A 135 7.48 5.32 20.28
C TYR A 135 6.47 4.35 20.92
N ALA A 136 5.25 4.80 21.21
CA ALA A 136 4.19 3.92 21.69
C ALA A 136 3.82 2.85 20.66
N TYR A 137 3.72 3.18 19.36
CA TYR A 137 3.41 2.19 18.31
C TYR A 137 4.54 1.16 18.13
N LEU A 138 5.80 1.59 18.17
CA LEU A 138 6.95 0.69 18.03
C LEU A 138 7.09 -0.27 19.24
N VAL A 139 6.75 0.20 20.44
CA VAL A 139 6.69 -0.63 21.66
C VAL A 139 5.47 -1.56 21.65
N PHE A 140 4.29 -1.10 21.22
CA PHE A 140 3.08 -1.93 21.16
C PHE A 140 3.22 -3.08 20.16
N PHE A 141 3.81 -2.83 18.99
CA PHE A 141 4.02 -3.86 17.97
C PHE A 141 5.02 -4.94 18.43
N PHE A 142 6.04 -4.56 19.22
CA PHE A 142 7.02 -5.53 19.75
C PHE A 142 6.50 -6.36 20.93
N VAL A 143 5.54 -5.83 21.70
CA VAL A 143 4.96 -6.54 22.86
C VAL A 143 3.89 -7.56 22.43
N GLN A 144 3.22 -7.37 21.29
CA GLN A 144 2.20 -8.29 20.77
C GLN A 144 2.77 -9.48 19.96
N MET A 145 4.09 -9.55 19.77
CA MET A 145 4.76 -10.68 19.10
C MET A 145 5.58 -11.56 20.05
N LYS A 146 5.20 -11.62 21.34
CA LYS A 146 5.76 -12.55 22.31
C LYS A 146 4.68 -13.45 22.90
#